data_AF-A0A831QIN7-F1
#
_entry.id   AF-A0A831QIN7-F1
#
_cell.length_a   1.000
_cell.length_b   1.000
_cell.length_c   1.000
_cell.angle_alpha   90.00
_cell.angle_beta   90.00
_cell.angle_gamma   90.00
#
_symmetry.space_group_name_H-M   'P 1'
#
loop_
_entity.id
_entity.type
_entity.pdbx_description
1 polymer ?
#
loop_
_entity_poly.entity_id
_entity_poly.type
_entity_poly.pdbx_seq_one_letter_code
_entity_poly.pdbx_strand_id
1 'polypeptide(L)'
;GQSRENVLGKDCHVAFGGPFCGGHCSFRQGPPDFLDHLYYPLNILTKEGQPRRLEMSVSGMNDDRGGFVGIIASFRDVTDLMALKIQVGDLTGFAGIIGRDPKMLQIYRQIRDMATNDYPVHISGDTGTGKELVAAAIHNESRRGGMPFVPINCGALPEGGLESELFGHVKGAFTGAVRDKKGRFELANHGTLLLDEVADLPKLVQAKLLRVLQEGTFEPVGSEKTVSVDVRIISATNRDLKRAVKRRDFRDDLYYRINVVPIHLPPLKKRKNDIPLLVEHFLSKSVEEGRDSQGLSKEALAIMTGYPWPGNVRELQSAIRFALVKARGRIIQPDNLPMELQEWKDSRSSRGPSRKLDPESVKTALTRSGGNKAKAARFLGVGRATLYRFLEDFPDL
;
A
#
# COMPACT_ATOMS: atom_id res chain seq x y z
N GLY A 1 31.34 15.41 -1.44
CA GLY A 1 30.73 14.13 -1.83
C GLY A 1 31.75 13.15 -2.38
N GLN A 2 32.29 13.40 -3.57
CA GLN A 2 33.42 12.65 -4.15
C GLN A 2 34.34 13.63 -4.86
N SER A 3 35.66 13.39 -4.89
CA SER A 3 36.58 14.22 -5.69
C SER A 3 36.46 13.87 -7.16
N ARG A 4 36.80 14.80 -8.06
CA ARG A 4 36.79 14.57 -9.52
C ARG A 4 37.57 13.32 -9.91
N GLU A 5 38.74 13.13 -9.33
CA GLU A 5 39.62 11.97 -9.51
C GLU A 5 38.97 10.65 -9.07
N ASN A 6 38.08 10.70 -8.08
CA ASN A 6 37.41 9.50 -7.58
C ASN A 6 36.24 9.05 -8.46
N VAL A 7 35.74 9.91 -9.35
CA VAL A 7 34.55 9.65 -10.18
C VAL A 7 34.90 9.45 -11.65
N LEU A 8 35.84 10.25 -12.19
CA LEU A 8 36.17 10.18 -13.61
C LEU A 8 36.73 8.80 -14.01
N GLY A 9 36.21 8.28 -15.12
CA GLY A 9 36.61 6.99 -15.69
C GLY A 9 36.10 5.77 -14.92
N LYS A 10 35.29 5.95 -13.87
CA LYS A 10 34.72 4.85 -13.09
C LYS A 10 33.25 4.67 -13.37
N ASP A 11 32.79 3.42 -13.26
CA ASP A 11 31.37 3.10 -13.25
C ASP A 11 30.67 3.83 -12.08
N CYS A 12 29.47 4.35 -12.32
CA CYS A 12 28.74 5.13 -11.34
C CYS A 12 28.37 4.33 -10.07
N HIS A 13 28.14 3.02 -10.17
CA HIS A 13 27.92 2.13 -9.02
C HIS A 13 29.17 1.98 -8.16
N VAL A 14 30.35 2.10 -8.77
CA VAL A 14 31.65 2.08 -8.07
C VAL A 14 31.95 3.45 -7.46
N ALA A 15 31.69 4.54 -8.21
CA ALA A 15 31.97 5.90 -7.78
C ALA A 15 31.06 6.37 -6.62
N PHE A 16 29.79 5.96 -6.62
CA PHE A 16 28.79 6.40 -5.64
C PHE A 16 28.39 5.32 -4.63
N GLY A 17 28.85 4.08 -4.81
CA GLY A 17 28.53 2.94 -3.94
C GLY A 17 27.17 2.31 -4.24
N GLY A 18 27.03 1.02 -3.95
CA GLY A 18 25.78 0.28 -4.17
C GLY A 18 24.70 0.59 -3.12
N PRO A 19 23.41 0.66 -3.50
CA PRO A 19 22.86 0.51 -4.84
C PRO A 19 22.62 1.89 -5.48
N PHE A 20 23.59 2.41 -6.24
CA PHE A 20 23.36 3.48 -7.18
C PHE A 20 22.52 2.95 -8.35
N CYS A 21 21.35 3.52 -8.64
CA CYS A 21 20.33 3.11 -9.64
C CYS A 21 19.89 1.61 -9.69
N GLY A 22 20.51 0.73 -8.89
CA GLY A 22 20.15 -0.67 -8.70
C GLY A 22 20.16 -1.50 -9.99
N GLY A 23 19.34 -2.56 -10.01
CA GLY A 23 19.12 -3.39 -11.21
C GLY A 23 18.38 -2.67 -12.35
N HIS A 24 17.91 -1.43 -12.14
CA HIS A 24 17.09 -0.65 -13.06
C HIS A 24 17.88 0.39 -13.85
N CYS A 25 19.20 0.26 -13.93
CA CYS A 25 20.02 1.11 -14.79
C CYS A 25 19.60 0.93 -16.26
N SER A 26 18.93 1.94 -16.84
CA SER A 26 18.51 1.97 -18.24
C SER A 26 19.66 1.90 -19.24
N PHE A 27 20.90 2.01 -18.77
CA PHE A 27 22.12 2.01 -19.58
C PHE A 27 22.89 0.69 -19.51
N ARG A 28 22.39 -0.31 -18.77
CA ARG A 28 23.09 -1.58 -18.55
C ARG A 28 23.21 -2.43 -19.82
N GLN A 29 22.36 -2.19 -20.83
CA GLN A 29 22.30 -2.94 -22.09
C GLN A 29 22.72 -2.12 -23.32
N GLY A 30 23.25 -0.90 -23.13
CA GLY A 30 23.61 0.01 -24.22
C GLY A 30 22.84 1.34 -24.16
N PRO A 31 23.06 2.26 -25.12
CA PRO A 31 22.31 3.50 -25.21
C PRO A 31 20.82 3.19 -25.50
N PRO A 32 19.87 3.73 -24.72
CA PRO A 32 18.44 3.51 -24.97
C PRO A 32 17.98 4.18 -26.28
N ASP A 33 17.02 3.55 -26.97
CA ASP A 33 16.52 3.98 -28.29
C ASP A 33 15.86 5.36 -28.28
N PHE A 34 15.34 5.80 -27.13
CA PHE A 34 14.75 7.12 -26.90
C PHE A 34 15.10 7.61 -25.47
N LEU A 35 15.48 8.89 -25.34
CA LEU A 35 15.80 9.54 -24.06
C LEU A 35 14.97 10.80 -23.86
N ASP A 36 13.69 10.63 -23.54
CA ASP A 36 12.92 11.72 -22.95
C ASP A 36 13.18 11.72 -21.43
N HIS A 37 13.78 12.82 -20.94
CA HIS A 37 14.05 13.17 -19.54
C HIS A 37 13.60 12.11 -18.51
N LEU A 38 14.53 11.21 -18.14
CA LEU A 38 14.25 10.16 -17.17
C LEU A 38 14.52 10.67 -15.76
N TYR A 39 13.60 10.41 -14.83
CA TYR A 39 13.70 10.81 -13.43
C TYR A 39 13.85 9.58 -12.53
N TYR A 40 14.94 9.53 -11.76
CA TYR A 40 15.22 8.46 -10.81
C TYR A 40 15.39 9.02 -9.40
N PRO A 41 14.53 8.65 -8.44
CA PRO A 41 14.84 8.84 -7.03
C PRO A 41 15.95 7.84 -6.65
N LEU A 42 17.01 8.34 -6.03
CA LEU A 42 18.15 7.55 -5.56
C LEU A 42 18.38 7.77 -4.08
N ASN A 43 18.78 6.73 -3.37
CA ASN A 43 19.34 6.86 -2.03
C ASN A 43 20.80 6.45 -2.08
N ILE A 44 21.67 7.35 -1.64
CA ILE A 44 23.10 7.08 -1.51
C ILE A 44 23.53 7.19 -0.05
N LEU A 45 24.65 6.58 0.28
CA LEU A 45 25.36 6.87 1.51
C LEU A 45 26.51 7.83 1.18
N THR A 46 26.69 8.88 1.97
CA THR A 46 27.92 9.68 1.90
C THR A 46 29.11 8.85 2.39
N LYS A 47 30.34 9.38 2.22
CA LYS A 47 31.55 8.74 2.74
C LYS A 47 31.50 8.56 4.26
N GLU A 48 30.82 9.46 4.94
CA GLU A 48 30.59 9.46 6.38
C GLU A 48 29.41 8.54 6.79
N GLY A 49 28.84 7.79 5.84
CA GLY A 49 27.75 6.86 6.07
C GLY A 49 26.37 7.52 6.23
N GLN A 50 26.24 8.82 5.93
CA GLN A 50 24.97 9.52 6.05
C GLN A 50 24.05 9.20 4.85
N PRO A 51 22.78 8.82 5.07
CA PRO A 51 21.84 8.62 3.98
C PRO A 51 21.46 9.95 3.33
N ARG A 52 21.54 10.02 2.00
CA ARG A 52 21.09 11.16 1.18
C ARG A 52 20.13 10.68 0.11
N ARG A 53 19.03 11.40 -0.05
CA ARG A 53 18.07 11.19 -1.14
C ARG A 53 18.34 12.19 -2.25
N LEU A 54 18.67 11.66 -3.42
CA LEU A 54 18.93 12.44 -4.62
C LEU A 54 17.79 12.23 -5.62
N GLU A 55 17.41 13.28 -6.32
CA GLU A 55 16.69 13.18 -7.59
C GLU A 55 17.71 13.26 -8.71
N MET A 56 17.84 12.17 -9.47
CA MET A 56 18.64 12.14 -10.70
C MET A 56 17.73 12.39 -11.89
N SER A 57 18.04 13.42 -12.68
CA SER A 57 17.43 13.64 -14.00
C SER A 57 18.46 13.31 -15.07
N VAL A 58 18.09 12.45 -16.02
CA VAL A 58 18.96 12.01 -17.11
C VAL A 58 18.39 12.44 -18.46
N SER A 59 19.22 13.11 -19.26
CA SER A 59 18.88 13.57 -20.61
C SER A 59 19.89 13.05 -21.62
N GLY A 60 19.42 12.66 -22.81
CA GLY A 60 20.28 12.35 -23.94
C GLY A 60 20.91 13.61 -24.54
N MET A 61 22.12 13.47 -25.07
CA MET A 61 22.82 14.49 -25.83
C MET A 61 23.08 13.96 -27.22
N ASN A 62 22.67 14.72 -28.22
CA ASN A 62 22.91 14.43 -29.63
C ASN A 62 23.84 15.50 -30.22
N ASP A 63 24.56 15.14 -31.28
CA ASP A 63 25.33 16.09 -32.08
C ASP A 63 24.41 16.90 -33.01
N ASP A 64 25.00 17.86 -33.72
CA ASP A 64 24.30 18.72 -34.68
C ASP A 64 23.69 17.96 -35.86
N ARG A 65 24.01 16.67 -36.03
CA ARG A 65 23.49 15.77 -37.07
C ARG A 65 22.44 14.80 -36.53
N GLY A 66 22.06 14.91 -35.26
CA GLY A 66 21.11 14.02 -34.59
C GLY A 66 21.69 12.66 -34.17
N GLY A 67 23.01 12.48 -34.27
CA GLY A 67 23.72 11.30 -33.76
C GLY A 67 23.85 11.34 -32.25
N PHE A 68 23.59 10.23 -31.57
CA PHE A 68 23.71 10.14 -30.11
C PHE A 68 25.18 10.26 -29.67
N VAL A 69 25.47 11.24 -28.81
CA VAL A 69 26.83 11.53 -28.31
C VAL A 69 27.01 11.04 -26.87
N GLY A 70 25.95 11.07 -26.07
CA GLY A 70 26.03 10.60 -24.68
C GLY A 70 24.84 11.02 -23.83
N ILE A 71 25.02 10.97 -22.51
CA ILE A 71 23.99 11.35 -21.53
C ILE A 71 24.53 12.39 -20.56
N ILE A 72 23.65 13.28 -20.12
CA ILE A 72 23.89 14.14 -18.98
C ILE A 72 22.97 13.73 -17.84
N ALA A 73 23.56 13.37 -16.70
CA ALA A 73 22.83 13.08 -15.46
C ALA A 73 23.08 14.24 -14.49
N SER A 74 22.01 14.89 -14.04
CA SER A 74 22.04 15.91 -13.00
C SER A 74 21.45 15.36 -11.71
N PHE A 75 22.03 15.72 -10.57
CA PHE A 75 21.63 15.23 -9.26
C PHE A 75 21.21 16.40 -8.38
N ARG A 76 20.05 16.29 -7.75
CA ARG A 76 19.56 17.24 -6.76
C ARG A 76 19.42 16.57 -5.42
N ASP A 77 20.13 17.04 -4.40
CA ASP A 77 19.88 16.59 -3.02
C ASP A 77 18.55 17.15 -2.54
N VAL A 78 17.60 16.26 -2.26
CA VAL A 78 16.25 16.58 -1.78
C VAL A 78 15.99 16.03 -0.38
N THR A 79 17.05 15.61 0.33
CA THR A 79 16.98 14.99 1.66
C THR A 79 16.22 15.88 2.66
N ASP A 80 16.61 17.16 2.72
CA ASP A 80 16.03 18.14 3.63
C ASP A 80 14.67 18.65 3.14
N LEU A 81 14.49 18.75 1.82
CA LEU A 81 13.26 19.20 1.18
C LEU A 81 12.10 18.23 1.49
N MET A 82 12.36 16.92 1.45
CA MET A 82 11.37 15.92 1.89
C MET A 82 11.13 15.94 3.39
N ALA A 83 12.18 16.07 4.21
CA ALA A 83 12.02 16.16 5.66
C ALA A 83 11.13 17.35 6.05
N LEU A 84 11.37 18.49 5.41
CA LEU A 84 10.60 19.71 5.59
C LEU A 84 9.16 19.55 5.09
N LYS A 85 8.93 18.99 3.90
CA LYS A 85 7.58 18.71 3.38
C LYS A 85 6.78 17.77 4.30
N ILE A 86 7.45 16.78 4.90
CA ILE A 86 6.83 15.86 5.88
C ILE A 86 6.53 16.59 7.21
N GLN A 87 7.34 17.56 7.62
CA GLN A 87 7.11 18.36 8.82
C GLN A 87 5.99 19.38 8.63
N VAL A 88 5.94 20.03 7.47
CA VAL A 88 4.92 21.02 7.09
C VAL A 88 3.58 20.34 6.73
N GLY A 89 3.61 19.06 6.34
CA GLY A 89 2.40 18.30 6.01
C GLY A 89 1.94 18.44 4.55
N ASP A 90 2.78 19.04 3.70
CA ASP A 90 2.51 19.28 2.27
C ASP A 90 2.81 18.06 1.38
N LEU A 91 3.25 16.95 1.97
CA LEU A 91 3.53 15.74 1.22
C LEU A 91 2.22 14.99 0.91
N THR A 92 1.90 14.84 -0.37
CA THR A 92 0.72 14.10 -0.87
C THR A 92 1.04 12.64 -1.21
N GLY A 93 2.32 12.28 -1.29
CA GLY A 93 2.74 10.90 -1.48
C GLY A 93 4.23 10.69 -1.25
N PHE A 94 4.60 9.43 -1.01
CA PHE A 94 5.96 9.00 -0.71
C PHE A 94 6.19 7.58 -1.26
N ALA A 95 7.24 7.40 -2.08
CA ALA A 95 7.62 6.09 -2.63
C ALA A 95 6.44 5.29 -3.25
N GLY A 96 5.57 5.97 -4.01
CA GLY A 96 4.39 5.37 -4.62
C GLY A 96 3.18 5.20 -3.69
N ILE A 97 3.29 5.57 -2.42
CA ILE A 97 2.18 5.55 -1.45
C ILE A 97 1.54 6.93 -1.42
N ILE A 98 0.23 7.00 -1.67
CA ILE A 98 -0.53 8.25 -1.70
C ILE A 98 -1.26 8.48 -0.37
N GLY A 99 -1.15 9.69 0.16
CA GLY A 99 -1.78 10.09 1.41
C GLY A 99 -1.18 11.38 1.99
N ARG A 100 -2.01 12.14 2.69
CA ARG A 100 -1.67 13.36 3.42
C ARG A 100 -2.21 13.36 4.86
N ASP A 101 -3.01 12.38 5.24
CA ASP A 101 -3.49 12.20 6.61
C ASP A 101 -2.29 12.13 7.57
N PRO A 102 -2.34 12.77 8.75
CA PRO A 102 -1.23 12.76 9.71
C PRO A 102 -0.70 11.37 10.04
N LYS A 103 -1.56 10.34 10.02
CA LYS A 103 -1.14 8.94 10.25
C LYS A 103 -0.28 8.41 9.10
N MET A 104 -0.58 8.80 7.86
CA MET A 104 0.24 8.44 6.70
C MET A 104 1.58 9.18 6.73
N LEU A 105 1.59 10.45 7.12
CA LEU A 105 2.84 11.20 7.29
C LEU A 105 3.76 10.57 8.35
N GLN A 106 3.19 10.05 9.44
CA GLN A 106 3.93 9.26 10.43
C GLN A 106 4.52 7.98 9.82
N ILE A 107 3.74 7.25 9.02
CA ILE A 107 4.23 6.06 8.31
C ILE A 107 5.40 6.42 7.37
N TYR A 108 5.34 7.55 6.67
CA TYR A 108 6.45 8.01 5.81
C TYR A 108 7.74 8.24 6.61
N ARG A 109 7.64 8.80 7.82
CA ARG A 109 8.79 8.93 8.74
C ARG A 109 9.33 7.57 9.15
N GLN A 110 8.46 6.65 9.55
CA GLN A 110 8.87 5.29 9.92
C GLN A 110 9.56 4.55 8.77
N ILE A 111 9.06 4.69 7.53
CA ILE A 111 9.71 4.09 6.36
C ILE A 111 11.14 4.65 6.19
N ARG A 112 11.33 5.96 6.33
CA ARG A 112 12.65 6.59 6.25
C ARG A 112 13.59 6.10 7.35
N ASP A 113 13.10 6.02 8.58
CA ASP A 113 13.91 5.52 9.70
C ASP A 113 14.35 4.07 9.43
N MET A 114 13.44 3.24 8.93
CA MET A 114 13.70 1.83 8.61
C MET A 114 14.57 1.63 7.36
N ALA A 115 14.63 2.60 6.46
CA ALA A 115 15.54 2.55 5.32
C ALA A 115 17.02 2.54 5.74
N THR A 116 17.35 3.09 6.92
CA THR A 116 18.74 3.25 7.38
C THR A 116 19.34 2.03 8.07
N ASN A 117 18.53 1.00 8.36
CA ASN A 117 18.93 -0.20 9.09
C ASN A 117 18.30 -1.47 8.48
N ASP A 118 18.78 -2.63 8.90
CA ASP A 118 18.31 -3.94 8.43
C ASP A 118 17.46 -4.70 9.47
N TYR A 119 16.91 -4.00 10.47
CA TYR A 119 16.06 -4.67 11.46
C TYR A 119 14.79 -5.24 10.80
N PRO A 120 14.29 -6.39 11.30
CA PRO A 120 13.01 -6.94 10.87
C PRO A 120 11.87 -5.96 11.10
N VAL A 121 11.08 -5.74 10.06
CA VAL A 121 9.89 -4.86 10.12
C VAL A 121 8.63 -5.71 10.08
N HIS A 122 7.66 -5.37 10.94
CA HIS A 122 6.34 -5.99 10.92
C HIS A 122 5.26 -4.98 10.56
N ILE A 123 4.54 -5.25 9.47
CA ILE A 123 3.51 -4.38 8.91
C ILE A 123 2.13 -4.98 9.20
N SER A 124 1.36 -4.32 10.06
CA SER A 124 -0.01 -4.73 10.39
C SER A 124 -1.04 -3.81 9.71
N GLY A 125 -2.18 -4.37 9.30
CA GLY A 125 -3.29 -3.58 8.81
C GLY A 125 -4.29 -4.38 7.98
N ASP A 126 -5.52 -3.86 7.92
CA ASP A 126 -6.64 -4.49 7.21
C ASP A 126 -6.28 -4.79 5.74
N THR A 127 -6.93 -5.78 5.15
CA THR A 127 -6.74 -6.14 3.74
C THR A 127 -7.04 -4.94 2.82
N GLY A 128 -6.24 -4.76 1.76
CA GLY A 128 -6.43 -3.68 0.80
C GLY A 128 -5.93 -2.31 1.25
N THR A 129 -5.20 -2.20 2.37
CA THR A 129 -4.63 -0.93 2.86
C THR A 129 -3.32 -0.51 2.17
N GLY A 130 -2.64 -1.43 1.49
CA GLY A 130 -1.37 -1.19 0.80
C GLY A 130 -0.11 -1.65 1.55
N LYS A 131 -0.19 -2.72 2.35
CA LYS A 131 0.96 -3.26 3.11
C LYS A 131 2.18 -3.58 2.23
N GLU A 132 1.96 -4.18 1.06
CA GLU A 132 3.02 -4.49 0.09
C GLU A 132 3.73 -3.23 -0.43
N LEU A 133 3.00 -2.13 -0.64
CA LEU A 133 3.60 -0.85 -1.06
C LEU A 133 4.50 -0.28 0.04
N VAL A 134 4.12 -0.42 1.30
CA VAL A 134 4.97 -0.01 2.44
C VAL A 134 6.21 -0.89 2.52
N ALA A 135 6.10 -2.21 2.34
CA ALA A 135 7.25 -3.11 2.30
C ALA A 135 8.21 -2.77 1.14
N ALA A 136 7.67 -2.57 -0.06
CA ALA A 136 8.45 -2.17 -1.23
C ALA A 136 9.12 -0.80 -1.02
N ALA A 137 8.42 0.17 -0.42
CA ALA A 137 8.99 1.47 -0.08
C ALA A 137 10.16 1.32 0.89
N ILE A 138 10.04 0.53 1.96
CA ILE A 138 11.14 0.27 2.90
C ILE A 138 12.34 -0.34 2.17
N HIS A 139 12.10 -1.32 1.31
CA HIS A 139 13.17 -1.94 0.53
C HIS A 139 13.85 -0.95 -0.41
N ASN A 140 13.08 -0.28 -1.29
CA ASN A 140 13.58 0.66 -2.29
C ASN A 140 14.33 1.84 -1.66
N GLU A 141 13.88 2.29 -0.48
CA GLU A 141 14.51 3.39 0.21
C GLU A 141 15.78 2.98 0.97
N SER A 142 15.97 1.68 1.20
CA SER A 142 17.10 1.16 1.98
C SER A 142 18.39 0.99 1.17
N ARG A 143 19.47 0.64 1.88
CA ARG A 143 20.74 0.19 1.30
C ARG A 143 20.60 -1.05 0.39
N ARG A 144 19.45 -1.74 0.43
CA ARG A 144 19.16 -2.91 -0.40
C ARG A 144 18.24 -2.58 -1.59
N GLY A 145 17.88 -1.32 -1.84
CA GLY A 145 16.87 -0.95 -2.84
C GLY A 145 17.20 -1.28 -4.31
N GLY A 146 18.45 -1.65 -4.60
CA GLY A 146 18.86 -2.18 -5.91
C GLY A 146 19.06 -3.70 -5.95
N MET A 147 18.83 -4.39 -4.83
CA MET A 147 18.97 -5.83 -4.65
C MET A 147 17.61 -6.52 -4.82
N PRO A 148 17.53 -7.86 -4.87
CA PRO A 148 16.25 -8.54 -5.04
C PRO A 148 15.23 -8.21 -3.95
N PHE A 149 14.01 -7.86 -4.36
CA PHE A 149 12.83 -7.83 -3.51
C PHE A 149 11.95 -9.03 -3.84
N VAL A 150 11.85 -9.99 -2.93
CA VAL A 150 11.16 -11.26 -3.17
C VAL A 150 9.92 -11.32 -2.27
N PRO A 151 8.72 -11.09 -2.81
CA PRO A 151 7.49 -11.29 -2.05
C PRO A 151 7.04 -12.76 -2.08
N ILE A 152 6.46 -13.22 -0.97
CA ILE A 152 5.73 -14.48 -0.89
C ILE A 152 4.50 -14.30 0.00
N ASN A 153 3.36 -14.79 -0.49
CA ASN A 153 2.12 -14.84 0.28
C ASN A 153 2.02 -16.20 0.98
N CYS A 154 2.11 -16.20 2.30
CA CYS A 154 2.12 -17.41 3.12
C CYS A 154 0.75 -18.11 3.21
N GLY A 155 -0.35 -17.41 2.94
CA GLY A 155 -1.71 -17.96 2.94
C GLY A 155 -2.14 -18.58 1.61
N ALA A 156 -1.36 -18.39 0.53
CA ALA A 156 -1.74 -18.82 -0.82
C ALA A 156 -1.40 -20.29 -1.14
N LEU A 157 -0.62 -20.96 -0.28
CA LEU A 157 -0.07 -22.29 -0.56
C LEU A 157 -0.35 -23.27 0.59
N PRO A 158 -0.57 -24.56 0.28
CA PRO A 158 -0.63 -25.60 1.30
C PRO A 158 0.75 -25.78 1.98
N GLU A 159 0.77 -26.34 3.19
CA GLU A 159 1.96 -26.40 4.06
C GLU A 159 3.23 -26.92 3.36
N GLY A 160 3.18 -28.11 2.73
CA GLY A 160 4.35 -28.67 2.03
C GLY A 160 4.78 -27.85 0.80
N GLY A 161 3.84 -27.18 0.13
CA GLY A 161 4.14 -26.26 -0.96
C GLY A 161 4.84 -25.00 -0.48
N LEU A 162 4.42 -24.46 0.68
CA LEU A 162 4.99 -23.26 1.27
C LEU A 162 6.43 -23.48 1.76
N GLU A 163 6.70 -24.62 2.41
CA GLU A 163 8.05 -24.98 2.86
C GLU A 163 9.02 -25.07 1.67
N SER A 164 8.61 -25.78 0.63
CA SER A 164 9.36 -25.94 -0.62
C SER A 164 9.56 -24.62 -1.39
N GLU A 165 8.59 -23.70 -1.35
CA GLU A 165 8.77 -22.36 -1.92
C GLU A 165 9.76 -21.52 -1.12
N LEU A 166 9.67 -21.51 0.22
CA LEU A 166 10.54 -20.69 1.07
C LEU A 166 12.00 -21.18 1.04
N PHE A 167 12.21 -22.47 1.27
CA PHE A 167 13.53 -23.07 1.48
C PHE A 167 14.05 -23.85 0.28
N GLY A 168 13.24 -24.04 -0.77
CA GLY A 168 13.66 -24.85 -1.91
C GLY A 168 13.63 -26.35 -1.60
N HIS A 169 13.97 -27.15 -2.60
CA HIS A 169 14.05 -28.60 -2.47
C HIS A 169 15.07 -29.18 -3.45
N VAL A 170 15.56 -30.37 -3.10
CA VAL A 170 16.34 -31.21 -4.02
C VAL A 170 15.42 -32.20 -4.74
N LYS A 171 15.87 -32.67 -5.90
CA LYS A 171 15.20 -33.72 -6.67
C LYS A 171 14.97 -34.95 -5.79
N GLY A 172 13.75 -35.48 -5.82
CA GLY A 172 13.36 -36.67 -5.05
C GLY A 172 12.94 -36.42 -3.61
N ALA A 173 12.91 -35.16 -3.15
CA ALA A 173 12.50 -34.83 -1.77
C ALA A 173 11.04 -35.18 -1.44
N PHE A 174 10.15 -35.18 -2.44
CA PHE A 174 8.74 -35.59 -2.32
C PHE A 174 8.18 -35.98 -3.70
N THR A 175 6.98 -36.57 -3.73
CA THR A 175 6.28 -36.91 -4.96
C THR A 175 6.01 -35.67 -5.81
N GLY A 176 6.70 -35.54 -6.94
CA GLY A 176 6.64 -34.36 -7.82
C GLY A 176 7.90 -33.48 -7.80
N ALA A 177 8.87 -33.75 -6.93
CA ALA A 177 10.19 -33.09 -6.93
C ALA A 177 11.07 -33.62 -8.07
N VAL A 178 10.72 -33.28 -9.31
CA VAL A 178 11.39 -33.78 -10.54
C VAL A 178 12.77 -33.16 -10.78
N ARG A 179 13.05 -32.01 -10.17
CA ARG A 179 14.31 -31.27 -10.26
C ARG A 179 14.58 -30.50 -8.97
N ASP A 180 15.82 -30.07 -8.80
CA ASP A 180 16.18 -29.12 -7.74
C ASP A 180 15.51 -27.76 -8.00
N LYS A 181 15.12 -27.08 -6.92
CA LYS A 181 14.51 -25.75 -6.96
C LYS A 181 15.04 -24.89 -5.82
N LYS A 182 15.53 -23.71 -6.17
CA LYS A 182 15.94 -22.69 -5.20
C LYS A 182 14.73 -22.12 -4.45
N GLY A 183 14.89 -21.94 -3.14
CA GLY A 183 13.88 -21.29 -2.30
C GLY A 183 13.87 -19.77 -2.43
N ARG A 184 12.82 -19.13 -1.91
CA ARG A 184 12.72 -17.67 -1.84
C ARG A 184 13.83 -17.04 -1.01
N PHE A 185 14.32 -17.69 0.03
CA PHE A 185 15.46 -17.20 0.80
C PHE A 185 16.74 -17.10 -0.04
N GLU A 186 17.04 -18.11 -0.86
CA GLU A 186 18.17 -18.08 -1.79
C GLU A 186 18.00 -16.99 -2.86
N LEU A 187 16.78 -16.85 -3.41
CA LEU A 187 16.48 -15.82 -4.40
C LEU A 187 16.57 -14.39 -3.82
N ALA A 188 16.34 -14.25 -2.52
CA ALA A 188 16.39 -12.98 -1.80
C ALA A 188 17.77 -12.69 -1.19
N ASN A 189 18.79 -13.51 -1.45
CA ASN A 189 20.11 -13.32 -0.85
C ASN A 189 20.70 -11.93 -1.16
N HIS A 190 21.23 -11.27 -0.13
CA HIS A 190 21.64 -9.85 -0.10
C HIS A 190 20.52 -8.82 -0.37
N GLY A 191 19.28 -9.28 -0.52
CA GLY A 191 18.08 -8.49 -0.79
C GLY A 191 17.12 -8.48 0.39
N THR A 192 15.82 -8.48 0.08
CA THR A 192 14.74 -8.44 1.07
C THR A 192 13.66 -9.46 0.71
N LEU A 193 13.24 -10.24 1.71
CA LEU A 193 12.11 -11.16 1.60
C LEU A 193 10.90 -10.55 2.32
N LEU A 194 9.79 -10.39 1.58
CA LEU A 194 8.49 -10.02 2.15
C LEU A 194 7.67 -11.29 2.42
N LEU A 195 7.35 -11.51 3.69
CA LEU A 195 6.42 -12.55 4.15
C LEU A 195 5.03 -11.92 4.33
N ASP A 196 4.18 -11.96 3.31
CA ASP A 196 2.80 -11.48 3.40
C ASP A 196 1.87 -12.55 3.98
N GLU A 197 0.90 -12.10 4.76
CA GLU A 197 0.05 -12.92 5.63
C GLU A 197 0.84 -13.93 6.50
N VAL A 198 1.90 -13.44 7.15
CA VAL A 198 2.81 -14.22 8.02
C VAL A 198 2.09 -15.00 9.14
N ALA A 199 0.90 -14.55 9.54
CA ALA A 199 0.07 -15.21 10.55
C ALA A 199 -0.45 -16.59 10.12
N ASP A 200 -0.42 -16.89 8.82
CA ASP A 200 -0.90 -18.15 8.25
C ASP A 200 0.24 -19.18 8.07
N LEU A 201 1.45 -18.88 8.55
CA LEU A 201 2.56 -19.81 8.53
C LEU A 201 2.25 -21.08 9.35
N PRO A 202 2.43 -22.28 8.79
CA PRO A 202 2.37 -23.53 9.54
C PRO A 202 3.45 -23.61 10.61
N LYS A 203 3.19 -24.31 11.72
CA LYS A 203 4.11 -24.37 12.88
C LYS A 203 5.50 -24.90 12.55
N LEU A 204 5.58 -25.88 11.65
CA LEU A 204 6.87 -26.44 11.21
C LEU A 204 7.70 -25.39 10.47
N VAL A 205 7.05 -24.65 9.56
CA VAL A 205 7.66 -23.54 8.81
C VAL A 205 8.08 -22.41 9.74
N GLN A 206 7.28 -22.09 10.77
CA GLN A 206 7.66 -21.11 11.80
C GLN A 206 8.97 -21.48 12.50
N ALA A 207 9.18 -22.76 12.82
CA ALA A 207 10.41 -23.22 13.47
C ALA A 207 11.64 -23.08 12.55
N LYS A 208 11.51 -23.42 11.26
CA LYS A 208 12.59 -23.23 10.28
C LYS A 208 12.88 -21.76 10.01
N LEU A 209 11.85 -20.93 9.91
CA LEU A 209 11.99 -19.48 9.75
C LEU A 209 12.75 -18.85 10.93
N LEU A 210 12.47 -19.30 12.16
CA LEU A 210 13.19 -18.83 13.34
C LEU A 210 14.69 -19.13 13.25
N ARG A 211 15.09 -20.33 12.79
CA ARG A 211 16.50 -20.68 12.58
C ARG A 211 17.17 -19.75 11.59
N VAL A 212 16.52 -19.47 10.45
CA VAL A 212 17.07 -18.52 9.46
C VAL A 212 17.26 -17.13 10.05
N LEU A 213 16.29 -16.64 10.84
CA LEU A 213 16.37 -15.33 11.49
C LEU A 213 17.44 -15.24 12.59
N GLN A 214 17.91 -16.37 13.11
CA GLN A 214 18.93 -16.44 14.17
C GLN A 214 20.32 -16.67 13.60
N GLU A 215 20.45 -17.63 12.69
CA GLU A 215 21.73 -18.17 12.20
C GLU A 215 22.07 -17.72 10.77
N GLY A 216 21.10 -17.21 10.01
CA GLY A 216 21.30 -16.86 8.60
C GLY A 216 21.49 -18.09 7.70
N THR A 217 21.01 -19.26 8.14
CA THR A 217 21.20 -20.53 7.45
C THR A 217 19.91 -21.38 7.43
N PHE A 218 19.78 -22.24 6.42
CA PHE A 218 18.74 -23.28 6.36
C PHE A 218 19.16 -24.47 5.50
N GLU A 219 18.37 -25.53 5.52
CA GLU A 219 18.51 -26.70 4.66
C GLU A 219 17.32 -26.81 3.71
N PRO A 220 17.54 -26.96 2.39
CA PRO A 220 16.48 -27.26 1.44
C PRO A 220 15.76 -28.57 1.79
N VAL A 221 14.49 -28.68 1.43
CA VAL A 221 13.71 -29.90 1.71
C VAL A 221 14.37 -31.11 1.04
N GLY A 222 14.63 -32.15 1.82
CA GLY A 222 15.30 -33.38 1.38
C GLY A 222 16.83 -33.27 1.27
N SER A 223 17.44 -32.16 1.68
CA SER A 223 18.89 -31.96 1.67
C SER A 223 19.46 -31.89 3.09
N GLU A 224 20.67 -32.42 3.27
CA GLU A 224 21.49 -32.22 4.48
C GLU A 224 22.47 -31.06 4.31
N LYS A 225 22.48 -30.40 3.13
CA LYS A 225 23.39 -29.31 2.84
C LYS A 225 22.83 -28.01 3.38
N THR A 226 23.54 -27.42 4.34
CA THR A 226 23.24 -26.09 4.85
C THR A 226 23.57 -25.02 3.80
N VAL A 227 22.65 -24.08 3.61
CA VAL A 227 22.76 -22.89 2.77
C VAL A 227 22.76 -21.67 3.66
N SER A 228 23.73 -20.78 3.48
CA SER A 228 23.80 -19.49 4.19
C SER A 228 23.29 -18.36 3.30
N VAL A 229 22.50 -17.47 3.89
CA VAL A 229 21.90 -16.31 3.22
C VAL A 229 21.91 -15.08 4.12
N ASP A 230 22.07 -13.92 3.51
CA ASP A 230 21.95 -12.60 4.14
C ASP A 230 20.69 -11.91 3.62
N VAL A 231 19.57 -12.07 4.33
CA VAL A 231 18.25 -11.60 3.87
C VAL A 231 17.63 -10.69 4.91
N ARG A 232 17.25 -9.48 4.50
CA ARG A 232 16.40 -8.61 5.30
C ARG A 232 14.96 -9.12 5.27
N ILE A 233 14.33 -9.23 6.43
CA ILE A 233 12.94 -9.70 6.54
C ILE A 233 11.98 -8.55 6.77
N ILE A 234 10.93 -8.50 5.95
CA ILE A 234 9.74 -7.69 6.19
C ILE A 234 8.56 -8.67 6.28
N SER A 235 7.74 -8.55 7.32
CA SER A 235 6.54 -9.37 7.49
C SER A 235 5.30 -8.50 7.44
N ALA A 236 4.20 -9.04 6.91
CA ALA A 236 2.93 -8.34 6.85
C ALA A 236 1.77 -9.28 7.21
N THR A 237 0.71 -8.74 7.84
CA THR A 237 -0.55 -9.47 8.02
C THR A 237 -1.72 -8.54 8.35
N ASN A 238 -2.94 -9.00 8.08
CA ASN A 238 -4.17 -8.39 8.60
C ASN A 238 -4.64 -8.97 9.95
N ARG A 239 -4.00 -10.03 10.46
CA ARG A 239 -4.39 -10.69 11.72
C ARG A 239 -3.62 -10.13 12.91
N ASP A 240 -4.23 -10.21 14.09
CA ASP A 240 -3.56 -9.85 15.35
C ASP A 240 -2.60 -10.99 15.77
N LEU A 241 -1.30 -10.81 15.50
CA LEU A 241 -0.28 -11.79 15.88
C LEU A 241 -0.19 -12.00 17.39
N LYS A 242 -0.38 -10.97 18.22
CA LYS A 242 -0.36 -11.14 19.68
C LYS A 242 -1.48 -12.08 20.14
N ARG A 243 -2.67 -11.99 19.51
CA ARG A 243 -3.76 -12.95 19.76
C ARG A 243 -3.42 -14.35 19.23
N ALA A 244 -2.78 -14.46 18.07
CA ALA A 244 -2.35 -15.75 17.53
C ALA A 244 -1.33 -16.45 18.44
N VAL A 245 -0.41 -15.70 19.04
CA VAL A 245 0.54 -16.20 20.06
C VAL A 245 -0.21 -16.69 21.30
N LYS A 246 -1.16 -15.92 21.83
CA LYS A 246 -1.97 -16.33 22.99
C LYS A 246 -2.75 -17.63 22.74
N ARG A 247 -3.22 -17.85 21.51
CA ARG A 247 -3.90 -19.08 21.10
C ARG A 247 -2.96 -20.24 20.76
N ARG A 248 -1.64 -20.03 20.83
CA ARG A 248 -0.61 -20.98 20.40
C ARG A 248 -0.70 -21.36 18.91
N ASP A 249 -1.28 -20.51 18.09
CA ASP A 249 -1.28 -20.64 16.62
C ASP A 249 0.05 -20.14 16.04
N PHE A 250 0.67 -19.18 16.72
CA PHE A 250 1.94 -18.58 16.34
C PHE A 250 2.93 -18.68 17.50
N ARG A 251 4.21 -18.96 17.21
CA ARG A 251 5.23 -19.11 18.25
C ARG A 251 5.64 -17.75 18.83
N ASP A 252 5.82 -17.71 20.15
CA ASP A 252 6.19 -16.50 20.89
C ASP A 252 7.62 -16.04 20.54
N ASP A 253 8.56 -16.98 20.43
CA ASP A 253 9.96 -16.72 20.06
C ASP A 253 10.09 -16.07 18.67
N LEU A 254 9.36 -16.60 17.68
CA LEU A 254 9.30 -16.04 16.34
C LEU A 254 8.65 -14.66 16.33
N TYR A 255 7.57 -14.46 17.10
CA TYR A 255 6.88 -13.17 17.20
C TYR A 255 7.83 -12.04 17.60
N TYR A 256 8.63 -12.23 18.65
CA TYR A 256 9.59 -11.22 19.09
C TYR A 256 10.73 -10.99 18.08
N ARG A 257 11.08 -12.00 17.27
CA ARG A 257 12.14 -11.89 16.26
C ARG A 257 11.68 -11.14 15.00
N ILE A 258 10.41 -11.25 14.61
CA ILE A 258 9.87 -10.55 13.43
C ILE A 258 9.26 -9.19 13.76
N ASN A 259 8.72 -9.00 14.97
CA ASN A 259 8.04 -7.78 15.39
C ASN A 259 8.99 -6.84 16.14
N VAL A 260 10.17 -6.58 15.56
CA VAL A 260 11.17 -5.66 16.14
C VAL A 260 10.70 -4.21 15.94
N VAL A 261 10.35 -3.85 14.71
CA VAL A 261 9.76 -2.52 14.41
C VAL A 261 8.35 -2.67 13.84
N PRO A 262 7.30 -2.40 14.64
CA PRO A 262 5.93 -2.45 14.17
C PRO A 262 5.51 -1.19 13.41
N ILE A 263 4.92 -1.37 12.24
CA ILE A 263 4.24 -0.33 11.44
C ILE A 263 2.77 -0.73 11.29
N HIS A 264 1.86 0.18 11.62
CA HIS A 264 0.42 -0.06 11.51
C HIS A 264 -0.21 0.81 10.43
N LEU A 265 -0.74 0.20 9.37
CA LEU A 265 -1.47 0.92 8.34
C LEU A 265 -2.92 1.15 8.76
N PRO A 266 -3.37 2.42 8.83
CA PRO A 266 -4.76 2.71 9.15
C PRO A 266 -5.69 2.30 8.00
N PRO A 267 -6.88 1.74 8.31
CA PRO A 267 -7.92 1.53 7.31
C PRO A 267 -8.39 2.86 6.73
N LEU A 268 -8.87 2.85 5.49
CA LEU A 268 -9.23 4.04 4.72
C LEU A 268 -10.28 4.91 5.44
N LYS A 269 -11.25 4.28 6.13
CA LYS A 269 -12.25 4.97 6.98
C LYS A 269 -11.66 5.85 8.08
N LYS A 270 -10.44 5.57 8.54
CA LYS A 270 -9.71 6.34 9.56
C LYS A 270 -8.80 7.43 8.98
N ARG A 271 -8.75 7.56 7.65
CA ARG A 271 -7.96 8.55 6.88
C ARG A 271 -8.76 9.10 5.69
N LYS A 272 -9.97 9.59 5.95
CA LYS A 272 -10.91 10.05 4.89
C LYS A 272 -10.38 11.21 4.05
N ASN A 273 -9.46 12.02 4.61
CA ASN A 273 -8.84 13.15 3.93
C ASN A 273 -7.95 12.73 2.76
N ASP A 274 -7.57 11.46 2.69
CA ASP A 274 -6.81 10.86 1.59
C ASP A 274 -7.70 10.40 0.43
N ILE A 275 -9.01 10.23 0.64
CA ILE A 275 -9.91 9.69 -0.38
C ILE A 275 -9.92 10.57 -1.65
N PRO A 276 -10.10 11.91 -1.57
CA PRO A 276 -10.07 12.74 -2.77
C PRO A 276 -8.75 12.65 -3.54
N LEU A 277 -7.64 12.59 -2.81
CA LEU A 277 -6.30 12.50 -3.37
C LEU A 277 -6.04 11.14 -4.05
N LEU A 278 -6.51 10.06 -3.44
CA LEU A 278 -6.46 8.71 -4.02
C LEU A 278 -7.32 8.62 -5.28
N VAL A 279 -8.51 9.24 -5.25
CA VAL A 279 -9.40 9.31 -6.42
C VAL A 279 -8.71 10.01 -7.58
N GLU A 280 -8.17 11.20 -7.34
CA GLU A 280 -7.43 11.98 -8.34
C GLU A 280 -6.26 11.16 -8.91
N HIS A 281 -5.46 10.55 -8.05
CA HIS A 281 -4.35 9.70 -8.47
C HIS A 281 -4.79 8.56 -9.40
N PHE A 282 -5.87 7.84 -9.06
CA PHE A 282 -6.34 6.72 -9.90
C PHE A 282 -6.97 7.18 -11.21
N LEU A 283 -7.60 8.37 -11.24
CA LEU A 283 -8.09 8.97 -12.48
C LEU A 283 -6.91 9.37 -13.38
N SER A 284 -5.91 10.07 -12.86
CA SER A 284 -4.70 10.46 -13.61
C SER A 284 -3.97 9.24 -14.17
N LYS A 285 -3.77 8.20 -13.35
CA LYS A 285 -3.13 6.96 -13.79
C LYS A 285 -3.90 6.28 -14.92
N SER A 286 -5.23 6.37 -14.91
CA SER A 286 -6.06 5.79 -15.97
C SER A 286 -5.88 6.51 -17.31
N VAL A 287 -5.57 7.81 -17.29
CA VAL A 287 -5.24 8.59 -18.48
C VAL A 287 -3.89 8.19 -19.06
N GLU A 288 -2.88 7.98 -18.20
CA GLU A 288 -1.57 7.43 -18.60
C GLU A 288 -1.70 6.05 -19.25
N GLU A 289 -2.67 5.24 -18.82
CA GLU A 289 -3.02 3.93 -19.41
C GLU A 289 -3.82 4.05 -20.73
N GLY A 290 -3.97 5.26 -21.29
CA GLY A 290 -4.60 5.52 -22.60
C GLY A 290 -6.12 5.69 -22.57
N ARG A 291 -6.72 5.94 -21.40
CA ARG A 291 -8.16 6.25 -21.29
C ARG A 291 -8.42 7.75 -21.39
N ASP A 292 -9.64 8.09 -21.80
CA ASP A 292 -10.06 9.49 -21.82
C ASP A 292 -10.00 10.14 -20.43
N SER A 293 -9.52 11.38 -20.38
CA SER A 293 -9.54 12.21 -19.18
C SER A 293 -10.98 12.42 -18.71
N GLN A 294 -11.27 11.99 -17.47
CA GLN A 294 -12.60 12.04 -16.88
C GLN A 294 -12.52 12.67 -15.49
N GLY A 295 -13.34 13.70 -15.28
CA GLY A 295 -13.56 14.29 -13.96
C GLY A 295 -14.58 13.51 -13.13
N LEU A 296 -14.59 13.75 -11.82
CA LEU A 296 -15.58 13.23 -10.88
C LEU A 296 -16.53 14.36 -10.46
N SER A 297 -17.85 14.11 -10.47
CA SER A 297 -18.84 15.04 -9.91
C SER A 297 -18.65 15.24 -8.40
N LYS A 298 -19.05 16.40 -7.87
CA LYS A 298 -18.96 16.70 -6.43
C LYS A 298 -19.81 15.73 -5.61
N GLU A 299 -20.96 15.35 -6.15
CA GLU A 299 -21.91 14.42 -5.55
C GLU A 299 -21.31 13.01 -5.45
N ALA A 300 -20.67 12.52 -6.52
CA ALA A 300 -19.99 11.23 -6.50
C ALA A 300 -18.81 11.24 -5.50
N LEU A 301 -18.01 12.31 -5.47
CA LEU A 301 -16.93 12.45 -4.49
C LEU A 301 -17.43 12.46 -3.05
N ALA A 302 -18.57 13.11 -2.78
CA ALA A 302 -19.19 13.13 -1.46
C ALA A 302 -19.63 11.72 -1.01
N ILE A 303 -20.23 10.93 -1.92
CA ILE A 303 -20.60 9.53 -1.67
C ILE A 303 -19.35 8.71 -1.32
N MET A 304 -18.32 8.80 -2.17
CA MET A 304 -17.06 8.08 -1.99
C MET A 304 -16.36 8.45 -0.67
N THR A 305 -16.35 9.74 -0.30
CA THR A 305 -15.75 10.19 0.98
C THR A 305 -16.54 9.70 2.19
N GLY A 306 -17.86 9.52 2.03
CA GLY A 306 -18.77 9.10 3.09
C GLY A 306 -18.85 7.59 3.33
N TYR A 307 -18.45 6.78 2.35
CA TYR A 307 -18.52 5.31 2.36
C TYR A 307 -17.45 4.69 3.29
N PRO A 308 -17.76 3.58 4.00
CA PRO A 308 -16.84 3.00 4.98
C PRO A 308 -15.64 2.25 4.39
N TRP A 309 -15.67 1.91 3.10
CA TRP A 309 -14.58 1.20 2.40
C TRP A 309 -14.08 -0.07 3.12
N PRO A 310 -14.92 -1.11 3.28
CA PRO A 310 -14.52 -2.38 3.89
C PRO A 310 -13.30 -3.04 3.22
N GLY A 311 -13.12 -2.88 1.90
CA GLY A 311 -11.96 -3.35 1.14
C GLY A 311 -10.87 -2.28 0.96
N ASN A 312 -10.94 -1.18 1.69
CA ASN A 312 -9.95 -0.09 1.74
C ASN A 312 -9.58 0.45 0.34
N VAL A 313 -8.30 0.66 0.07
CA VAL A 313 -7.80 1.27 -1.17
C VAL A 313 -8.01 0.36 -2.37
N ARG A 314 -7.95 -0.97 -2.17
CA ARG A 314 -8.23 -1.95 -3.24
C ARG A 314 -9.67 -1.84 -3.75
N GLU A 315 -10.64 -1.73 -2.85
CA GLU A 315 -12.04 -1.51 -3.22
C GLU A 315 -12.25 -0.14 -3.89
N LEU A 316 -11.62 0.92 -3.36
CA LEU A 316 -11.65 2.26 -3.97
C LEU A 316 -11.15 2.26 -5.41
N GLN A 317 -10.00 1.63 -5.66
CA GLN A 317 -9.43 1.52 -7.00
C GLN A 317 -10.36 0.77 -7.96
N SER A 318 -10.94 -0.35 -7.51
CA SER A 318 -11.91 -1.12 -8.29
C SER A 318 -13.18 -0.31 -8.60
N ALA A 319 -13.70 0.45 -7.63
CA ALA A 319 -14.87 1.29 -7.81
C ALA A 319 -14.64 2.40 -8.85
N ILE A 320 -13.44 3.02 -8.87
CA ILE A 320 -13.08 4.02 -9.87
C ILE A 320 -12.96 3.40 -11.25
N ARG A 321 -12.29 2.24 -11.37
CA ARG A 321 -12.20 1.51 -12.64
C ARG A 321 -13.59 1.17 -13.20
N PHE A 322 -14.50 0.70 -12.35
CA PHE A 322 -15.90 0.46 -12.73
C PHE A 322 -16.57 1.73 -13.23
N ALA A 323 -16.43 2.84 -12.49
CA ALA A 323 -17.06 4.11 -12.84
C ALA A 323 -16.54 4.68 -14.18
N LEU A 324 -15.24 4.58 -14.44
CA LEU A 324 -14.62 4.97 -15.71
C LEU A 324 -15.20 4.20 -16.91
N VAL A 325 -15.42 2.89 -16.74
CA VAL A 325 -16.04 2.04 -17.78
C VAL A 325 -17.49 2.46 -18.02
N LYS A 326 -18.24 2.78 -16.95
CA LYS A 326 -19.66 3.13 -17.03
C LYS A 326 -19.90 4.54 -17.56
N ALA A 327 -19.01 5.49 -17.29
CA ALA A 327 -19.14 6.89 -17.70
C ALA A 327 -18.78 7.17 -19.17
N ARG A 328 -17.99 6.29 -19.82
CA ARG A 328 -17.64 6.36 -21.26
C ARG A 328 -17.13 7.74 -21.71
N GLY A 329 -16.10 8.26 -21.05
CA GLY A 329 -15.46 9.54 -21.42
C GLY A 329 -16.12 10.78 -20.83
N ARG A 330 -17.20 10.62 -20.04
CA ARG A 330 -17.92 11.74 -19.42
C ARG A 330 -17.55 11.90 -17.94
N ILE A 331 -17.98 13.00 -17.34
CA ILE A 331 -17.88 13.22 -15.90
C ILE A 331 -18.58 12.08 -15.16
N ILE A 332 -17.89 11.46 -14.20
CA ILE A 332 -18.44 10.38 -13.38
C ILE A 332 -19.51 10.95 -12.44
N GLN A 333 -20.75 10.50 -12.66
CA GLN A 333 -21.92 10.81 -11.85
C GLN A 333 -22.18 9.70 -10.81
N PRO A 334 -22.99 9.95 -9.76
CA PRO A 334 -23.37 8.93 -8.78
C PRO A 334 -23.89 7.62 -9.40
N ASP A 335 -24.64 7.72 -10.49
CA ASP A 335 -25.25 6.54 -11.15
C ASP A 335 -24.21 5.70 -11.91
N ASN A 336 -22.99 6.23 -12.11
CA ASN A 336 -21.88 5.50 -12.67
C ASN A 336 -21.09 4.69 -11.63
N LEU A 337 -21.29 4.94 -10.32
CA LEU A 337 -20.61 4.22 -9.25
C LEU A 337 -21.11 2.77 -9.14
N PRO A 338 -20.37 1.86 -8.47
CA PRO A 338 -20.85 0.53 -8.12
C PRO A 338 -22.14 0.55 -7.30
N MET A 339 -22.92 -0.51 -7.38
CA MET A 339 -24.25 -0.62 -6.74
C MET A 339 -24.17 -0.40 -5.22
N GLU A 340 -23.14 -0.89 -4.57
CA GLU A 340 -22.91 -0.76 -3.13
C GLU A 340 -22.79 0.71 -2.70
N LEU A 341 -22.19 1.56 -3.54
CA LEU A 341 -22.08 3.01 -3.30
C LEU A 341 -23.41 3.73 -3.59
N GLN A 342 -24.18 3.24 -4.56
CA GLN A 342 -25.51 3.77 -4.87
C GLN A 342 -26.51 3.46 -3.74
N GLU A 343 -26.54 2.22 -3.27
CA GLU A 343 -27.35 1.79 -2.12
C GLU A 343 -26.93 2.53 -0.84
N TRP A 344 -25.63 2.78 -0.66
CA TRP A 344 -25.16 3.60 0.46
C TRP A 344 -25.66 5.04 0.40
N LYS A 345 -25.71 5.65 -0.79
CA LYS A 345 -26.32 6.97 -1.01
C LYS A 345 -27.81 6.93 -0.64
N ASP A 346 -28.54 5.92 -1.11
CA ASP A 346 -29.98 5.79 -0.90
C ASP A 346 -30.37 5.48 0.55
N SER A 347 -29.56 4.68 1.24
CA SER A 347 -29.74 4.41 2.68
C SER A 347 -29.44 5.63 3.57
N ARG A 348 -28.72 6.63 3.06
CA ARG A 348 -28.48 7.91 3.75
C ARG A 348 -29.50 8.98 3.37
N SER A 349 -29.98 9.00 2.12
CA SER A 349 -31.08 9.87 1.72
C SER A 349 -32.41 9.46 2.39
N SER A 350 -32.59 8.17 2.69
CA SER A 350 -33.73 7.66 3.50
C SER A 350 -33.67 7.98 4.99
N ARG A 351 -32.54 8.51 5.49
CA ARG A 351 -32.41 9.04 6.87
C ARG A 351 -32.77 10.52 6.99
N GLY A 352 -33.14 11.18 5.88
CA GLY A 352 -33.96 12.39 5.92
C GLY A 352 -35.38 12.05 6.38
N PRO A 353 -36.20 13.02 6.83
CA PRO A 353 -37.57 12.76 7.24
C PRO A 353 -38.28 12.06 6.08
N SER A 354 -38.66 10.80 6.31
CA SER A 354 -39.51 10.05 5.41
C SER A 354 -40.67 10.95 5.01
N ARG A 355 -40.72 11.37 3.74
CA ARG A 355 -41.91 11.96 3.11
C ARG A 355 -43.01 10.89 2.97
N LYS A 356 -43.34 10.22 4.07
CA LYS A 356 -44.47 9.30 4.22
C LYS A 356 -45.17 9.50 5.57
N LEU A 357 -45.16 10.72 6.10
CA LEU A 357 -46.23 11.11 7.01
C LEU A 357 -47.36 11.58 6.12
N ASP A 358 -48.39 10.77 6.03
CA ASP A 358 -49.67 11.13 5.42
C ASP A 358 -50.53 11.81 6.51
N PRO A 359 -51.22 12.93 6.20
CA PRO A 359 -52.14 13.61 7.12
C PRO A 359 -53.14 12.67 7.84
N GLU A 360 -53.74 11.71 7.14
CA GLU A 360 -54.71 10.76 7.67
C GLU A 360 -54.06 9.75 8.63
N SER A 361 -52.87 9.25 8.30
CA SER A 361 -52.06 8.42 9.20
C SER A 361 -51.70 9.15 10.49
N VAL A 362 -51.32 10.44 10.38
CA VAL A 362 -50.98 11.28 11.54
C VAL A 362 -52.20 11.53 12.41
N LYS A 363 -53.35 11.89 11.81
CA LYS A 363 -54.62 12.09 12.51
C LYS A 363 -55.05 10.83 13.26
N THR A 364 -54.98 9.68 12.59
CA THR A 364 -55.33 8.38 13.18
C THR A 364 -54.41 8.03 14.36
N ALA A 365 -53.10 8.31 14.23
CA ALA A 365 -52.14 8.07 15.30
C ALA A 365 -52.33 9.01 16.49
N LEU A 366 -52.71 10.27 16.27
CA LEU A 366 -53.03 11.23 17.33
C LEU A 366 -54.31 10.84 18.08
N THR A 367 -55.37 10.47 17.37
CA THR A 367 -56.63 9.99 17.95
C THR A 367 -56.41 8.73 18.80
N ARG A 368 -55.70 7.71 18.25
CA ARG A 368 -55.37 6.48 19.00
C ARG A 368 -54.45 6.72 20.20
N SER A 369 -53.68 7.79 20.17
CA SER A 369 -52.77 8.16 21.26
C SER A 369 -53.40 9.10 22.28
N GLY A 370 -54.68 9.48 22.11
CA GLY A 370 -55.36 10.46 22.96
C GLY A 370 -54.68 11.84 22.96
N GLY A 371 -54.13 12.25 21.81
CA GLY A 371 -53.40 13.52 21.67
C GLY A 371 -51.95 13.50 22.17
N ASN A 372 -51.46 12.37 22.69
CA ASN A 372 -50.07 12.27 23.14
C ASN A 372 -49.10 12.18 21.94
N LYS A 373 -48.50 13.32 21.57
CA LYS A 373 -47.56 13.46 20.43
C LYS A 373 -46.35 12.51 20.52
N ALA A 374 -45.85 12.22 21.74
CA ALA A 374 -44.74 11.31 21.93
C ALA A 374 -45.13 9.84 21.68
N LYS A 375 -46.38 9.47 21.97
CA LYS A 375 -46.92 8.13 21.71
C LYS A 375 -47.32 7.97 20.24
N ALA A 376 -47.88 9.01 19.62
CA ALA A 376 -48.21 9.06 18.20
C ALA A 376 -46.95 8.91 17.32
N ALA A 377 -45.84 9.58 17.67
CA ALA A 377 -44.57 9.45 16.95
C ALA A 377 -44.04 8.00 16.95
N ARG A 378 -44.18 7.28 18.08
CA ARG A 378 -43.81 5.87 18.17
C ARG A 378 -44.72 4.98 17.33
N PHE A 379 -46.02 5.24 17.32
CA PHE A 379 -46.97 4.50 16.48
C PHE A 379 -46.68 4.69 14.98
N LEU A 380 -46.21 5.87 14.59
CA LEU A 380 -45.85 6.21 13.21
C LEU A 380 -44.42 5.77 12.82
N GLY A 381 -43.65 5.22 13.76
CA GLY A 381 -42.25 4.82 13.51
C GLY A 381 -41.31 5.99 13.21
N VAL A 382 -41.66 7.22 13.60
CA VAL A 382 -40.87 8.43 13.35
C VAL A 382 -40.31 9.05 14.64
N GLY A 383 -39.27 9.86 14.49
CA GLY A 383 -38.74 10.67 15.59
C GLY A 383 -39.73 11.75 16.03
N ARG A 384 -39.70 12.13 17.32
CA ARG A 384 -40.57 13.19 17.87
C ARG A 384 -40.43 14.52 17.10
N ALA A 385 -39.19 14.95 16.82
CA ALA A 385 -38.94 16.17 16.08
C ALA A 385 -39.56 16.16 14.67
N THR A 386 -39.65 14.98 14.04
CA THR A 386 -40.27 14.81 12.72
C THR A 386 -41.78 15.01 12.77
N LEU A 387 -42.46 14.47 13.79
CA LEU A 387 -43.90 14.67 13.97
C LEU A 387 -44.24 16.13 14.31
N TYR A 388 -43.41 16.80 15.11
CA TYR A 388 -43.66 18.20 15.49
C TYR A 388 -43.54 19.14 14.29
N ARG A 389 -42.50 18.97 13.47
CA ARG A 389 -42.34 19.74 12.23
C ARG A 389 -43.50 19.49 11.26
N PHE A 390 -43.99 18.26 11.16
CA PHE A 390 -45.18 17.95 10.34
C PHE A 390 -46.44 18.68 10.84
N LEU A 391 -46.66 18.76 12.15
CA LEU A 391 -47.81 19.48 12.70
C LEU A 391 -47.69 21.01 12.59
N GLU A 392 -46.47 21.56 12.51
CA GLU A 392 -46.26 22.98 12.20
C GLU A 392 -46.65 23.32 10.76
N ASP A 393 -46.37 22.41 9.82
CA ASP A 393 -46.74 22.56 8.40
C ASP A 393 -48.24 22.29 8.14
N PHE A 394 -48.95 21.66 9.08
CA PHE A 394 -50.38 21.33 9.01
C PHE A 394 -51.10 21.65 10.34
N PRO A 395 -51.38 22.94 10.63
CA PRO A 395 -51.95 23.38 11.91
C PRO A 395 -53.40 22.95 12.16
N ASP A 396 -54.11 22.48 11.13
CA ASP A 396 -55.53 22.07 11.21
C ASP A 396 -55.74 20.59 11.59
N LEU A 397 -54.67 19.86 11.93
CA LEU A 397 -54.65 18.40 12.20
C LEU A 397 -54.83 17.99 13.66
#